data_AF-A0A5K3FZJ0-F1
#
_entry.id   AF-A0A5K3FZJ0-F1
#
_cell.length_a   1.000
_cell.length_b   1.000
_cell.length_c   1.000
_cell.angle_alpha   90.00
_cell.angle_beta   90.00
_cell.angle_gamma   90.00
#
_symmetry.space_group_name_H-M   'P 1'
#
loop_
_entity.id
_entity.type
_entity.pdbx_description
1 polymer ?
#
loop_
_entity_poly.entity_id
_entity_poly.type
_entity_poly.pdbx_seq_one_letter_code
_entity_poly.pdbx_strand_id
1 'polypeptide(L)'
;MKVTVVPPDDAANIVRYDVFLPSLGDYAACEIEAGNGPLECEVGGLLASRMFTVRVHSCMEKAPFYSEGVEGKGWTKPNGKLSLSCS
;
A
#
# COMPACT_ATOMS: atom_id res chain seq x y z
N MET A 1 5.00 3.41 -6.99
CA MET A 1 5.58 2.71 -5.81
C MET A 1 4.84 1.40 -5.65
N LYS A 2 5.54 0.29 -5.48
CA LYS A 2 4.89 -1.02 -5.34
C LYS A 2 4.62 -1.30 -3.87
N VAL A 3 3.37 -1.61 -3.54
CA VAL A 3 2.92 -2.00 -2.19
C VAL A 3 2.60 -3.49 -2.26
N THR A 4 3.18 -4.27 -1.36
CA THR A 4 2.89 -5.69 -1.20
C THR A 4 2.33 -5.92 0.20
N VAL A 5 1.19 -6.57 0.28
CA VAL A 5 0.50 -6.90 1.53
C VAL A 5 0.78 -8.35 1.86
N VAL A 6 1.23 -8.58 3.08
CA VAL A 6 1.33 -9.94 3.63
C VAL A 6 0.08 -10.16 4.47
N PRO A 7 -0.79 -11.11 4.08
CA PRO A 7 -2.00 -11.40 4.83
C PRO A 7 -1.65 -12.07 6.17
N PRO A 8 -2.47 -11.94 7.20
CA PRO A 8 -2.33 -12.72 8.42
C PRO A 8 -2.62 -14.22 8.14
N ASP A 9 -2.15 -15.11 9.01
CA ASP A 9 -2.42 -16.56 8.90
C ASP A 9 -3.93 -16.87 8.84
N ASP A 10 -4.75 -16.11 9.56
CA ASP A 10 -6.21 -16.18 9.58
C ASP A 10 -6.88 -15.14 8.66
N ALA A 11 -6.65 -15.22 7.35
CA ALA A 11 -7.21 -14.29 6.36
C ALA A 11 -8.63 -14.62 5.88
N ALA A 12 -9.28 -15.67 6.43
CA ALA A 12 -10.50 -16.28 5.86
C ALA A 12 -11.74 -15.35 5.77
N ASN A 13 -11.75 -14.22 6.49
CA ASN A 13 -12.86 -13.26 6.49
C ASN A 13 -12.53 -11.94 5.78
N ILE A 14 -11.33 -11.82 5.20
CA ILE A 14 -10.89 -10.61 4.50
C ILE A 14 -11.27 -10.75 3.03
N VAL A 15 -12.01 -9.77 2.51
CA VAL A 15 -12.43 -9.71 1.11
C VAL A 15 -11.42 -8.93 0.28
N ARG A 16 -10.90 -7.82 0.82
CA ARG A 16 -9.92 -6.98 0.14
C ARG A 16 -9.10 -6.15 1.12
N TYR A 17 -8.01 -5.58 0.64
CA TYR A 17 -7.16 -4.63 1.35
C TYR A 17 -7.18 -3.28 0.65
N ASP A 18 -7.55 -2.25 1.39
CA ASP A 18 -7.62 -0.88 0.88
C ASP A 18 -6.38 -0.11 1.35
N VAL A 19 -5.63 0.43 0.39
CA VAL A 19 -4.34 1.10 0.61
C VAL A 19 -4.54 2.60 0.57
N PHE A 20 -4.19 3.28 1.65
CA PHE A 20 -4.31 4.72 1.83
C PHE A 20 -2.94 5.36 1.94
N LEU A 21 -2.77 6.54 1.38
CA LEU A 21 -1.58 7.37 1.57
C LEU A 21 -2.00 8.66 2.26
N PRO A 22 -1.80 8.79 3.60
CA PRO A 22 -2.27 9.95 4.36
C PRO A 22 -1.78 11.30 3.83
N SER A 23 -0.63 11.31 3.13
CA SER A 23 -0.07 12.52 2.51
C SER A 23 -0.79 12.97 1.23
N LEU A 24 -1.61 12.11 0.62
CA LEU A 24 -2.35 12.41 -0.62
C LEU A 24 -3.83 12.71 -0.36
N GLY A 25 -4.40 12.20 0.74
CA GLY A 25 -5.79 12.40 1.14
C GLY A 25 -6.40 11.15 1.77
N ASP A 26 -7.71 11.21 2.02
CA ASP A 26 -8.47 10.14 2.69
C ASP A 26 -9.10 9.12 1.72
N TYR A 27 -8.66 9.09 0.46
CA TYR A 27 -9.12 8.12 -0.53
C TYR A 27 -8.19 6.91 -0.61
N ALA A 28 -8.76 5.74 -0.93
CA ALA A 28 -7.97 4.56 -1.23
C ALA A 28 -7.18 4.82 -2.51
N ALA A 29 -5.86 4.81 -2.41
CA ALA A 29 -4.95 4.93 -3.54
C ALA A 29 -4.97 3.67 -4.42
N CYS A 30 -5.35 2.53 -3.84
CA CYS A 30 -5.45 1.24 -4.50
C CYS A 30 -6.28 0.25 -3.64
N GLU A 31 -6.95 -0.69 -4.29
CA GLU A 31 -7.68 -1.82 -3.69
C GLU A 31 -7.03 -3.14 -4.14
N ILE A 32 -6.83 -4.08 -3.22
CA ILE A 32 -6.22 -5.40 -3.47
C ILE A 32 -7.21 -6.49 -3.02
N GLU A 33 -7.78 -7.22 -3.96
CA GLU A 33 -8.71 -8.32 -3.66
C GLU A 33 -7.99 -9.49 -2.96
N ALA A 34 -8.54 -9.93 -1.83
CA ALA A 34 -8.01 -11.07 -1.10
C ALA A 34 -8.41 -12.38 -1.80
N GLY A 35 -7.40 -13.19 -2.15
CA GLY A 35 -7.61 -14.50 -2.77
C GLY A 35 -7.55 -14.53 -4.31
N ASN A 36 -7.36 -13.38 -4.98
CA ASN A 36 -7.17 -13.35 -6.42
C ASN A 36 -5.82 -12.73 -6.81
N GLY A 37 -4.83 -13.58 -7.06
CA GLY A 37 -3.51 -13.17 -7.53
C GLY A 37 -2.56 -12.65 -6.44
N PRO A 38 -1.45 -12.00 -6.83
CA PRO A 38 -0.49 -11.47 -5.87
C PRO A 38 -1.11 -10.29 -5.12
N LEU A 39 -0.94 -10.28 -3.79
CA LEU A 39 -1.46 -9.24 -2.91
C LEU A 39 -0.61 -7.98 -3.00
N GLU A 40 -0.58 -7.36 -4.18
CA GLU A 40 0.24 -6.21 -4.47
C GLU A 40 -0.42 -5.25 -5.43
N CYS A 41 -0.06 -3.98 -5.32
CA CYS A 41 -0.45 -2.99 -6.30
C CYS A 41 0.54 -1.85 -6.45
N GLU A 42 0.40 -1.12 -7.56
CA GLU A 42 1.24 0.01 -7.88
C GLU A 42 0.51 1.33 -7.62
N VAL A 43 1.04 2.13 -6.71
CA VAL A 43 0.56 3.49 -6.45
C VAL A 43 1.28 4.46 -7.38
N GLY A 44 0.52 5.08 -8.28
CA GLY A 44 0.98 6.09 -9.23
C GLY A 44 0.87 7.53 -8.70
N GLY A 45 1.34 8.50 -9.49
CA GLY A 45 1.16 9.94 -9.18
C GLY A 45 2.02 10.49 -8.03
N LEU A 46 2.98 9.73 -7.53
CA LEU A 46 3.82 10.13 -6.40
C LEU A 46 5.04 10.96 -6.84
N LEU A 47 5.41 11.94 -6.02
CA LEU A 47 6.66 12.68 -6.18
C LEU A 47 7.86 11.73 -6.05
N ALA A 48 8.85 11.88 -6.93
CA ALA A 48 10.07 11.08 -6.91
C ALA A 48 11.01 11.46 -5.75
N SER A 49 11.89 10.54 -5.36
CA SER A 49 12.86 10.70 -4.26
C SER A 49 12.21 11.15 -2.94
N ARG A 50 10.97 10.73 -2.68
CA ARG A 50 10.24 11.09 -1.47
C ARG A 50 9.83 9.85 -0.69
N MET A 51 9.81 10.03 0.63
CA MET A 51 9.27 9.07 1.57
C MET A 51 7.76 9.28 1.70
N PHE A 52 7.02 8.19 1.58
CA PHE A 52 5.58 8.14 1.78
C PHE A 52 5.25 7.14 2.87
N THR A 53 4.32 7.52 3.75
CA THR A 53 3.67 6.58 4.66
C THR A 53 2.47 5.97 3.93
N VAL A 54 2.36 4.66 4.00
CA VAL A 54 1.26 3.87 3.46
C VAL A 54 0.50 3.29 4.63
N ARG A 55 -0.82 3.36 4.62
CA ARG A 55 -1.70 2.76 5.62
C ARG A 55 -2.62 1.77 4.93
N VAL A 56 -2.64 0.53 5.39
CA VAL A 56 -3.46 -0.53 4.77
C VAL A 56 -4.51 -0.98 5.76
N HIS A 57 -5.77 -1.01 5.32
CA HIS A 57 -6.89 -1.57 6.09
C HIS A 57 -7.40 -2.83 5.41
N SER A 58 -7.77 -3.86 6.18
CA SER A 58 -8.50 -5.01 5.63
C SER A 58 -10.00 -4.76 5.71
N CYS A 59 -10.70 -5.06 4.62
CA CYS A 59 -12.14 -4.98 4.50
C CYS A 59 -12.73 -6.38 4.64
N MET A 60 -13.71 -6.54 5.53
CA MET A 60 -14.32 -7.83 5.86
C MET A 60 -15.75 -7.95 5.30
N GLU A 61 -16.17 -9.18 4.96
CA GLU A 61 -17.44 -9.42 4.25
C GLU A 61 -18.70 -9.16 5.11
N LYS A 62 -18.60 -9.35 6.43
CA LYS A 62 -19.77 -9.38 7.32
C LYS A 62 -20.36 -8.02 7.71
N ALA A 63 -19.68 -6.92 7.40
CA ALA A 63 -20.12 -5.54 7.57
C ALA A 63 -18.96 -4.62 7.11
N PRO A 64 -19.19 -3.33 6.77
CA PRO A 64 -18.13 -2.41 6.34
C PRO A 64 -17.25 -1.99 7.54
N PHE A 65 -16.65 -2.96 8.22
CA PHE A 65 -15.63 -2.76 9.22
C PHE A 65 -14.27 -2.88 8.55
N TYR A 66 -13.51 -1.81 8.65
CA TYR A 66 -12.08 -1.85 8.43
C TYR A 66 -11.41 -2.43 9.67
N SER A 67 -10.39 -3.24 9.48
CA SER A 67 -9.44 -3.54 10.56
C SER A 67 -8.72 -2.29 11.03
N GLU A 68 -8.02 -2.42 12.16
CA GLU A 68 -6.95 -1.48 12.47
C GLU A 68 -5.97 -1.40 11.28
N GLY A 69 -5.65 -0.17 10.89
CA GLY A 69 -4.81 0.07 9.73
C GLY A 69 -3.34 -0.09 10.06
N VAL A 70 -2.63 -0.92 9.31
CA VAL A 70 -1.18 -1.14 9.46
C VAL A 70 -0.42 -0.10 8.65
N GLU A 71 0.58 0.53 9.26
CA GLU A 71 1.41 1.55 8.60
C GLU A 71 2.75 0.99 8.12
N GLY A 72 3.10 1.32 6.89
CA GLY A 72 4.40 1.06 6.27
C GLY A 72 5.00 2.34 5.70
N LYS A 73 6.31 2.35 5.48
CA LYS A 73 7.04 3.48 4.91
C LYS A 73 7.81 3.05 3.67
N GLY A 74 7.70 3.82 2.59
CA GLY A 74 8.34 3.50 1.31
C GLY A 74 8.90 4.73 0.61
N TRP A 75 10.08 4.57 0.00
CA TRP A 75 10.68 5.60 -0.86
C TRP A 75 10.21 5.41 -2.31
N THR A 76 9.85 6.51 -2.97
CA THR A 76 9.70 6.51 -4.43
C THR A 76 11.07 6.55 -5.11
N LYS A 77 11.14 5.87 -6.25
CA LYS A 77 12.34 5.89 -7.09
C LYS A 77 12.67 7.33 -7.52
N PRO A 78 13.94 7.75 -7.50
CA PRO A 78 14.36 9.03 -8.05
C PRO A 78 14.09 9.16 -9.55
N ASN A 79 13.70 10.36 -9.98
CA ASN A 79 13.64 10.73 -11.40
C ASN A 79 15.07 11.03 -11.88
N GLY A 80 15.78 9.99 -12.34
CA GLY A 80 17.12 10.12 -12.93
C GLY A 80 18.05 8.95 -12.61
N LYS A 81 19.11 8.79 -13.40
CA LYS A 81 20.25 7.95 -13.01
C LYS A 81 20.91 8.63 -11.82
N LEU A 82 20.75 8.08 -10.63
CA LEU A 82 21.68 8.39 -9.54
C LEU A 82 23.07 7.91 -10.00
N SER A 83 23.89 8.84 -10.48
CA SER A 83 25.34 8.63 -10.53
C SER A 83 25.82 8.57 -9.09
N LEU A 84 25.81 7.39 -8.50
CA LEU A 84 26.41 7.13 -7.20
C LEU A 84 27.94 7.22 -7.34
N SER A 85 28.49 8.44 -7.32
CA SER A 85 29.87 8.62 -6.88
C SER A 85 29.82 8.78 -5.36
N CYS A 86 30.02 7.68 -4.63
CA CYS A 86 30.46 7.75 -3.24
C CYS A 86 31.87 8.37 -3.24
N SER A 87 32.04 9.52 -2.60
CA SER A 87 33.33 10.20 -2.38
C SER A 87 33.71 10.08 -0.92
#